data_AF-A0AA48KBU8-F1
#
_entry.id   AF-A0AA48KBU8-F1
#
_cell.length_a   1.000
_cell.length_b   1.000
_cell.length_c   1.000
_cell.angle_alpha   90.00
_cell.angle_beta   90.00
_cell.angle_gamma   90.00
#
_symmetry.space_group_name_H-M   'P 1'
#
loop_
_entity.id
_entity.type
_entity.pdbx_description
1 polymer ?
#
loop_
_entity_poly.entity_id
_entity_poly.type
_entity_poly.pdbx_seq_one_letter_code
_entity_poly.pdbx_strand_id
1 'polypeptide(L)'
;MELLATRLGPDEMSVGYAHESRHLRPAVGAPPLKIEAILESFEAPFAAFKVKVTQGERVIVEGKHTRAIIGRQRFLARLQDLSTSNEEA
;
A
#
# COMPACT_ATOMS: atom_id res chain seq x y z
N MET A 1 5.77 -2.72 -6.02
CA MET A 1 5.00 -1.46 -6.25
C MET A 1 5.20 -0.91 -7.66
N GLU A 2 6.34 -1.15 -8.29
CA GLU A 2 6.63 -0.74 -9.68
C GLU A 2 5.57 -1.19 -10.71
N LEU A 3 5.03 -2.40 -10.54
CA LEU A 3 3.90 -2.93 -11.32
C LEU A 3 2.62 -2.09 -11.28
N LEU A 4 2.40 -1.31 -10.22
CA LEU A 4 1.24 -0.42 -10.16
C LEU A 4 1.48 0.82 -11.01
N ALA A 5 2.69 1.37 -10.96
CA ALA A 5 3.06 2.60 -11.65
C ALA A 5 2.88 2.50 -13.18
N THR A 6 3.10 1.31 -13.76
CA THR A 6 2.89 1.07 -15.20
C THR A 6 1.41 1.06 -15.63
N ARG A 7 0.47 1.08 -14.67
CA ARG A 7 -0.99 1.10 -14.92
C ARG A 7 -1.66 2.42 -14.56
N LEU A 8 -0.90 3.39 -14.05
CA LEU A 8 -1.44 4.70 -13.68
C LEU A 8 -1.42 5.64 -14.89
N GLY A 9 -2.46 6.45 -15.01
CA GLY A 9 -2.47 7.59 -15.90
C GLY A 9 -1.45 8.67 -15.49
N PRO A 10 -1.16 9.63 -16.38
CA PRO A 10 -0.11 10.65 -16.18
C PRO A 10 -0.34 11.57 -14.98
N ASP A 11 -1.60 11.84 -14.61
CA ASP A 11 -1.95 12.63 -13.40
C ASP A 11 -2.56 11.77 -12.28
N GLU A 12 -2.40 10.44 -12.38
CA GLU A 12 -2.84 9.54 -11.32
C GLU A 12 -1.69 9.24 -10.36
N MET A 13 -2.08 8.95 -9.12
CA MET A 13 -1.21 8.39 -8.10
C MET A 13 -1.99 7.36 -7.28
N SER A 14 -1.30 6.65 -6.39
CA SER A 14 -1.97 5.74 -5.47
C SER A 14 -1.64 6.02 -4.02
N VAL A 15 -2.64 5.89 -3.17
CA VAL A 15 -2.52 6.03 -1.71
C VAL A 15 -2.96 4.73 -1.03
N GLY A 16 -2.52 4.52 0.21
CA GLY A 16 -3.03 3.40 1.01
C GLY A 16 -4.52 3.59 1.28
N TYR A 17 -5.31 2.53 1.10
CA TYR A 17 -6.75 2.54 1.39
C TYR A 17 -7.09 1.57 2.52
N ALA A 18 -6.63 0.33 2.43
CA ALA A 18 -6.86 -0.67 3.46
C ALA A 18 -5.66 -1.62 3.60
N HIS A 19 -5.49 -2.15 4.81
CA HIS A 19 -4.46 -3.12 5.15
C HIS A 19 -5.07 -4.19 6.05
N GLU A 20 -4.99 -5.43 5.61
CA GLU A 20 -5.41 -6.59 6.36
C GLU A 20 -4.20 -7.50 6.51
N SER A 21 -3.90 -7.96 7.72
CA SER A 21 -2.79 -8.87 7.94
C SER A 21 -3.09 -9.86 9.06
N ARG A 22 -2.57 -11.06 8.90
CA ARG A 22 -2.62 -12.13 9.87
C ARG A 22 -1.19 -12.50 10.23
N HIS A 23 -0.81 -12.20 11.47
CA HIS A 23 0.50 -12.55 12.00
C HIS A 23 0.46 -14.02 12.45
N LEU A 24 1.12 -14.89 11.69
CA LEU A 24 1.05 -16.33 11.90
C LEU A 24 2.06 -16.82 12.92
N ARG A 25 3.25 -16.22 12.93
CA ARG A 25 4.39 -16.65 13.74
C ARG A 25 5.28 -15.45 14.04
N PRO A 26 5.93 -15.39 15.21
CA PRO A 26 6.92 -14.35 15.46
C PRO A 26 8.13 -14.52 14.53
N ALA A 27 8.70 -13.40 14.09
CA ALA A 27 10.03 -13.35 13.51
C ALA A 27 11.07 -13.46 14.62
N VAL A 28 12.08 -14.32 14.44
CA VAL A 28 13.08 -14.61 15.49
C VAL A 28 14.50 -14.62 14.92
N GLY A 29 15.43 -14.03 15.65
CA GLY A 29 16.85 -14.07 15.31
C GLY A 29 17.22 -13.29 14.04
N ALA A 30 18.30 -13.72 13.40
CA ALA A 30 19.06 -12.93 12.43
C ALA A 30 18.64 -13.00 10.95
N PRO A 31 17.91 -14.01 10.41
CA PRO A 31 17.60 -13.95 8.98
C PRO A 31 16.68 -12.75 8.67
N PRO A 32 16.95 -12.01 7.59
CA PRO A 32 16.11 -10.88 7.21
C PRO A 32 14.71 -11.36 6.84
N LEU A 33 13.72 -10.50 7.04
CA LEU A 33 12.38 -10.70 6.52
C LEU A 33 12.37 -10.38 5.02
N LYS A 34 11.78 -11.26 4.23
CA LYS A 34 11.46 -11.02 2.82
C LYS A 34 9.97 -10.73 2.71
N ILE A 35 9.63 -9.56 2.17
CA ILE A 35 8.26 -9.12 1.91
C ILE A 35 8.00 -9.19 0.41
N GLU A 36 6.96 -9.91 0.03
CA GLU A 36 6.49 -10.02 -1.35
C GLU A 36 5.06 -9.49 -1.44
N ALA A 37 4.80 -8.70 -2.48
CA ALA A 37 3.47 -8.18 -2.77
C ALA A 37 3.15 -8.46 -4.25
N ILE A 38 2.10 -9.24 -4.48
CA ILE A 38 1.64 -9.63 -5.82
C ILE A 38 0.33 -8.89 -6.09
N LEU A 39 0.25 -8.21 -7.22
CA LEU A 39 -0.97 -7.54 -7.67
C LEU A 39 -2.00 -8.60 -8.10
N GLU A 40 -3.06 -8.77 -7.33
CA GLU A 40 -4.12 -9.77 -7.59
C GLU A 40 -5.25 -9.19 -8.44
N SER A 41 -5.62 -7.93 -8.21
CA SER A 41 -6.63 -7.25 -9.01
C SER A 41 -6.33 -5.78 -9.19
N PHE A 42 -6.76 -5.24 -10.32
CA PHE A 42 -6.74 -3.82 -10.64
C PHE A 42 -8.10 -3.46 -11.24
N GLU A 43 -9.00 -2.98 -10.39
CA GLU A 43 -10.37 -2.61 -10.71
C GLU A 43 -10.55 -1.18 -10.22
N ALA A 44 -10.31 -0.22 -11.11
CA ALA A 44 -10.32 1.19 -10.75
C ALA A 44 -11.62 1.57 -10.02
N PRO A 45 -11.53 2.29 -8.88
CA PRO A 45 -10.36 3.03 -8.41
C PRO A 45 -9.45 2.24 -7.44
N PHE A 46 -9.51 0.91 -7.39
CA PHE A 46 -8.73 0.11 -6.43
C PHE A 46 -7.75 -0.87 -7.07
N ALA A 47 -6.61 -1.05 -6.41
CA ALA A 47 -5.64 -2.10 -6.70
C ALA A 47 -5.41 -2.92 -5.43
N ALA A 48 -5.58 -4.24 -5.54
CA ALA A 48 -5.40 -5.16 -4.42
C ALA A 48 -4.13 -5.98 -4.58
N PHE A 49 -3.34 -6.03 -3.51
CA PHE A 49 -2.11 -6.81 -3.44
C PHE A 49 -2.24 -7.87 -2.37
N LYS A 50 -1.91 -9.12 -2.72
CA LYS A 50 -1.62 -10.14 -1.72
C LYS A 50 -0.21 -9.97 -1.23
N VAL A 51 -0.07 -9.86 0.08
CA VAL A 51 1.20 -9.64 0.76
C VAL A 51 1.57 -10.89 1.54
N LYS A 52 2.83 -11.30 1.41
CA LYS A 52 3.42 -12.41 2.15
C LYS A 52 4.75 -11.96 2.73
N VAL A 53 4.96 -12.21 4.02
CA VAL A 53 6.22 -11.98 4.71
C VAL A 53 6.80 -13.32 5.14
N THR A 54 8.05 -13.57 4.76
CA THR A 54 8.77 -14.80 5.08
C THR A 54 10.08 -14.51 5.82
N GLN A 55 10.51 -15.44 6.65
CA GLN A 55 11.83 -15.44 7.28
C GLN A 55 12.47 -16.82 7.04
N GLY A 56 13.42 -16.89 6.09
CA GLY A 56 13.82 -18.17 5.50
C GLY A 56 12.61 -18.87 4.87
N GLU A 57 12.36 -20.13 5.24
CA GLU A 57 11.22 -20.91 4.74
C GLU A 57 9.91 -20.66 5.50
N ARG A 58 9.95 -19.90 6.60
CA ARG A 58 8.78 -19.69 7.47
C ARG A 58 7.95 -18.53 6.97
N VAL A 59 6.65 -18.74 6.81
CA VAL A 59 5.68 -17.65 6.63
C VAL A 59 5.36 -17.02 7.99
N ILE A 60 5.63 -15.72 8.10
CA ILE A 60 5.50 -14.91 9.31
C ILE A 60 4.16 -14.15 9.27
N VAL A 61 3.88 -13.49 8.14
CA VAL A 61 2.65 -12.71 7.94
C VAL A 61 2.09 -13.00 6.55
N GLU A 62 0.76 -13.07 6.47
CA GLU A 62 0.03 -13.01 5.21
C GLU A 62 -1.02 -11.91 5.31
N GLY A 63 -1.36 -11.29 4.19
CA GLY A 63 -2.31 -10.20 4.20
C GLY A 63 -2.70 -9.70 2.84
N LYS A 64 -3.52 -8.65 2.86
CA LYS A 64 -3.95 -7.90 1.69
C LYS A 64 -3.65 -6.43 1.91
N HIS A 65 -3.04 -5.80 0.92
CA HIS A 65 -2.86 -4.36 0.89
C HIS A 65 -3.67 -3.79 -0.28
N THR A 66 -4.59 -2.90 0.02
CA THR A 66 -5.43 -2.24 -0.99
C THR A 66 -4.99 -0.79 -1.13
N ARG A 67 -4.75 -0.37 -2.37
CA ARG A 67 -4.44 1.01 -2.72
C ARG A 67 -5.58 1.62 -3.53
N ALA A 68 -5.92 2.86 -3.23
CA ALA A 68 -6.83 3.65 -4.04
C ALA A 68 -6.02 4.43 -5.09
N ILE A 69 -6.53 4.47 -6.32
CA ILE A 69 -6.03 5.29 -7.42
C ILE A 69 -6.79 6.61 -7.39
N ILE A 70 -6.05 7.71 -7.35
CA ILE A 70 -6.60 9.05 -7.18
C ILE A 70 -5.90 10.04 -8.11
N GLY A 71 -6.58 11.13 -8.44
CA GLY A 71 -5.98 12.26 -9.16
C GLY A 71 -5.02 13.02 -8.27
N ARG A 72 -3.77 13.17 -8.73
CA ARG A 72 -2.67 13.79 -7.98
C ARG A 72 -2.95 15.24 -7.64
N GLN A 73 -3.29 16.08 -8.63
CA GLN A 73 -3.50 17.51 -8.37
C GLN A 73 -4.64 17.76 -7.39
N ARG A 74 -5.77 17.07 -7.60
CA ARG A 74 -6.94 17.17 -6.72
C ARG A 74 -6.61 16.78 -5.28
N PHE A 75 -5.81 15.72 -5.11
CA PHE A 75 -5.38 15.28 -3.79
C PHE A 75 -4.45 16.29 -3.10
N LEU A 76 -3.45 16.80 -3.82
CA LEU A 76 -2.50 17.77 -3.29
C LEU A 76 -3.15 19.11 -2.91
N ALA A 77 -4.08 19.62 -3.74
CA ALA A 77 -4.86 20.81 -3.42
C ALA A 77 -5.64 20.63 -2.09
N ARG A 78 -6.31 19.48 -1.93
CA ARG A 78 -7.04 19.17 -0.70
C ARG A 78 -6.13 19.05 0.53
N LEU A 79 -4.91 18.55 0.37
CA LEU A 79 -3.95 18.49 1.49
C LEU A 79 -3.48 19.90 1.91
N GLN A 80 -3.29 20.81 0.95
CA GLN A 80 -2.95 22.20 1.24
C GLN A 80 -4.06 22.86 2.05
N ASP A 81 -5.32 22.76 1.60
CA ASP A 81 -6.47 23.29 2.32
C ASP A 81 -6.54 22.79 3.78
N LEU A 82 -6.30 21.49 3.99
CA LEU A 82 -6.31 20.86 5.32
C LEU A 82 -5.14 21.29 6.21
N SER A 83 -3.98 21.56 5.63
CA SER A 83 -2.81 22.02 6.38
C SER A 83 -2.97 23.47 6.85
N THR A 84 -3.56 24.33 6.03
CA THR A 84 -3.81 25.74 6.36
C THR A 84 -4.92 25.88 7.40
N SER A 85 -5.95 25.04 7.36
CA SER A 85 -7.03 25.05 8.38
C SER A 85 -6.59 24.63 9.79
N ASN A 86 -5.44 23.97 9.94
CA ASN A 86 -4.91 23.51 11.23
C ASN A 86 -3.91 24.48 11.88
N GLU A 87 -3.44 25.50 11.17
CA GLU A 87 -2.56 26.55 11.73
C GLU A 87 -3.35 27.75 12.29
N GLU A 88 -4.64 27.84 11.96
CA GLU A 88 -5.56 28.92 12.41
C GLU A 88 -6.47 28.52 13.59
N ALA A 89 -6.25 27.33 14.19
CA ALA A 89 -7.03 26.78 15.31
C ALA A 89 -6.16 26.53 16.55
#